data_AF-A0A3N5NR46-F1
#
_entry.id   AF-A0A3N5NR46-F1
#
_cell.length_a   1.000
_cell.length_b   1.000
_cell.length_c   1.000
_cell.angle_alpha   90.00
_cell.angle_beta   90.00
_cell.angle_gamma   90.00
#
_symmetry.space_group_name_H-M   'P 1'
#
loop_
_entity.id
_entity.type
_entity.pdbx_description
1 polymer ?
#
loop_
_entity_poly.entity_id
_entity_poly.type
_entity_poly.pdbx_seq_one_letter_code
_entity_poly.pdbx_strand_id
1 'polypeptide(L)'
;MTAWITDSSGREEKTRIVGVSGGTVTATAGDDIRSFRTTDVMRVRARQSDRLINGALIGAGAAVASGLFLCRLTETWENCRDDVGPMLRIGAIGAGIGIGLDALIRGRKTIYEAAPGTAQLRAAPLIGRDARGVRVSLSF
;
A
#
# COMPACT_ATOMS: atom_id res chain seq x y z
N MET A 1 4.41 -12.83 -10.84
CA MET A 1 4.24 -11.63 -9.98
C MET A 1 3.86 -12.06 -8.57
N THR A 2 4.45 -11.49 -7.51
CA THR A 2 4.00 -11.80 -6.12
C THR A 2 2.74 -10.99 -5.82
N ALA A 3 1.72 -11.67 -5.31
CA ALA A 3 0.45 -11.11 -4.91
C ALA A 3 0.06 -11.57 -3.50
N TRP A 4 -0.88 -10.86 -2.91
CA TRP A 4 -1.56 -11.19 -1.68
C TRP A 4 -3.05 -11.25 -2.01
N ILE A 5 -3.64 -12.42 -1.82
CA ILE A 5 -5.05 -12.68 -2.08
C ILE A 5 -5.74 -12.75 -0.72
N THR A 6 -6.75 -11.92 -0.52
CA THR A 6 -7.66 -11.98 0.63
C THR A 6 -8.91 -12.73 0.21
N ASP A 7 -9.24 -13.81 0.93
CA ASP A 7 -10.45 -14.58 0.71
C ASP A 7 -11.67 -14.02 1.46
N SER A 8 -12.83 -14.65 1.29
CA SER A 8 -14.10 -14.31 1.96
C SER A 8 -14.07 -14.51 3.47
N SER A 9 -13.13 -15.31 3.99
CA SER A 9 -12.89 -15.45 5.43
C SER A 9 -12.04 -14.31 6.00
N GLY A 10 -11.56 -13.40 5.13
CA GLY A 10 -10.66 -12.31 5.50
C GLY A 10 -9.21 -12.74 5.65
N ARG A 11 -8.87 -14.00 5.36
CA ARG A 11 -7.50 -14.48 5.41
C ARG A 11 -6.73 -13.96 4.20
N GLU A 12 -5.58 -13.34 4.46
CA GLU A 12 -4.65 -12.94 3.43
C GLU A 12 -3.57 -14.00 3.24
N GLU A 13 -3.37 -14.42 1.99
CA GLU A 13 -2.32 -15.37 1.63
C GLU A 13 -1.38 -14.77 0.58
N LYS A 14 -0.07 -14.93 0.81
CA LYS A 14 0.97 -14.50 -0.13
C LYS A 14 1.19 -15.59 -1.18
N THR A 15 0.94 -15.27 -2.44
CA THR A 15 1.00 -16.21 -3.56
C THR A 15 1.69 -15.60 -4.79
N ARG A 16 1.88 -16.40 -5.83
CA ARG A 16 2.24 -15.96 -7.17
C ARG A 16 1.15 -16.40 -8.13
N ILE A 17 0.41 -15.45 -8.70
CA ILE A 17 -0.63 -15.76 -9.68
C ILE A 17 0.03 -16.33 -10.95
N VAL A 18 -0.43 -17.51 -11.39
CA VAL A 18 0.06 -18.21 -12.58
C VAL A 18 -0.95 -18.20 -13.72
N GLY A 19 -2.24 -18.04 -13.43
CA GLY A 19 -3.28 -17.95 -14.45
C GLY A 19 -4.63 -17.54 -13.88
N VAL A 20 -5.48 -17.00 -14.75
CA VAL A 20 -6.89 -16.70 -14.46
C VAL A 20 -7.72 -17.25 -15.60
N SER A 21 -8.64 -18.16 -15.31
CA SER A 21 -9.50 -18.79 -16.32
C SER A 21 -10.83 -19.24 -15.71
N GLY A 22 -11.93 -19.07 -16.43
CA GLY A 22 -13.22 -19.67 -16.09
C GLY A 22 -13.74 -19.37 -14.67
N GLY A 23 -13.49 -18.17 -14.12
CA GLY A 23 -13.89 -17.83 -12.75
C GLY A 23 -13.00 -18.44 -11.65
N THR A 24 -11.80 -18.88 -12.02
CA THR A 24 -10.78 -19.41 -11.10
C THR A 24 -9.47 -18.66 -11.28
N VAL A 25 -8.86 -18.28 -10.17
CA VAL A 25 -7.51 -17.74 -10.07
C VAL A 25 -6.60 -18.86 -9.60
N THR A 26 -5.64 -19.25 -10.43
CA THR A 26 -4.61 -20.23 -10.04
C THR A 26 -3.38 -19.46 -9.59
N ALA A 27 -2.89 -19.79 -8.40
CA ALA A 27 -1.71 -19.18 -7.82
C ALA A 27 -0.85 -20.21 -7.10
N THR A 28 0.46 -19.98 -7.04
CA THR A 28 1.39 -20.85 -6.31
C THR A 28 1.81 -20.21 -4.99
N ALA A 29 1.85 -21.02 -3.94
CA ALA A 29 2.32 -20.62 -2.61
C ALA A 29 3.54 -21.50 -2.25
N GLY A 30 4.72 -21.08 -2.72
CA GLY A 30 5.88 -21.99 -2.74
C GLY A 30 5.76 -22.98 -3.90
N ASP A 31 5.87 -24.27 -3.61
CA ASP A 31 5.75 -25.36 -4.59
C ASP A 31 4.30 -25.85 -4.77
N ASP A 32 3.39 -25.45 -3.87
CA ASP A 32 1.98 -25.83 -3.94
C ASP A 32 1.20 -24.97 -4.93
N ILE A 33 0.45 -25.62 -5.82
CA ILE A 33 -0.53 -24.96 -6.68
C ILE A 33 -1.87 -24.88 -5.93
N ARG A 34 -2.44 -23.68 -5.85
CA ARG A 34 -3.76 -23.41 -5.27
C ARG A 34 -4.68 -22.76 -6.28
N SER A 35 -5.94 -23.16 -6.24
CA SER A 35 -7.01 -22.56 -7.03
C SER A 35 -7.98 -21.81 -6.11
N PHE A 36 -8.23 -20.55 -6.41
CA PHE A 36 -9.22 -19.71 -5.73
C PHE A 36 -10.37 -19.45 -6.69
N ARG A 37 -11.62 -19.62 -6.27
CA ARG A 37 -12.76 -19.15 -7.07
C ARG A 37 -12.81 -17.63 -7.00
N THR A 38 -13.06 -16.97 -8.13
CA THR A 38 -13.11 -15.50 -8.17
C THR A 38 -14.20 -14.93 -7.27
N THR A 39 -15.27 -15.69 -7.00
CA THR A 39 -16.34 -15.33 -6.05
C THR A 39 -15.87 -15.24 -4.61
N ASP A 40 -14.81 -15.97 -4.26
CA ASP A 40 -14.32 -16.06 -2.88
C ASP A 40 -13.16 -15.08 -2.65
N VAL A 41 -12.67 -14.43 -3.71
CA VAL A 41 -11.59 -13.45 -3.65
C VAL A 41 -12.19 -12.08 -3.34
N MET A 42 -11.81 -11.51 -2.20
CA MET A 42 -12.27 -10.18 -1.78
C MET A 42 -11.31 -9.07 -2.15
N ARG A 43 -10.01 -9.35 -2.10
CA ARG A 43 -8.99 -8.35 -2.42
C ARG A 43 -7.78 -9.02 -3.03
N VAL A 44 -7.19 -8.40 -4.04
CA VAL A 44 -5.89 -8.79 -4.59
C VAL A 44 -4.97 -7.59 -4.52
N ARG A 45 -3.89 -7.73 -3.77
CA ARG A 45 -2.80 -6.73 -3.72
C ARG A 45 -1.58 -7.31 -4.41
N ALA A 46 -0.92 -6.57 -5.27
CA ALA A 46 0.33 -7.02 -5.87
C ALA A 46 1.50 -6.21 -5.36
N ARG A 47 2.68 -6.83 -5.42
CA ARG A 47 3.94 -6.14 -5.15
C ARG A 47 4.13 -5.08 -6.22
N GLN A 48 4.24 -3.84 -5.80
CA GLN A 48 4.64 -2.74 -6.66
C GLN A 48 5.99 -2.24 -6.17
N SER A 49 6.93 -2.14 -7.09
CA SER A 49 8.17 -1.41 -6.84
C SER A 49 7.86 0.07 -6.98
N ASP A 50 8.11 0.84 -5.93
CA ASP A 50 8.11 2.29 -6.04
C ASP A 50 9.32 2.74 -6.88
N ARG A 51 9.19 3.93 -7.49
CA ARG A 51 10.23 4.45 -8.36
C ARG A 51 11.34 5.01 -7.46
N LEU A 52 12.51 4.36 -7.48
CA LEU A 52 13.71 4.76 -6.73
C LEU A 52 14.09 6.24 -6.88
N ILE A 53 13.71 6.85 -8.01
CA ILE A 53 13.91 8.27 -8.27
C ILE A 53 13.18 9.18 -7.27
N ASN A 54 12.04 8.75 -6.74
CA ASN A 54 11.31 9.50 -5.72
C ASN A 54 12.14 9.56 -4.43
N GLY A 55 12.67 8.42 -3.99
CA GLY A 55 13.61 8.33 -2.88
C GLY A 55 14.84 9.22 -3.11
N ALA A 56 15.45 9.13 -4.29
CA ALA A 56 16.61 9.94 -4.66
C ALA A 56 16.34 11.45 -4.55
N LEU A 57 15.23 11.93 -5.11
CA LEU A 57 14.88 13.35 -5.12
C LEU A 57 14.55 13.87 -3.72
N ILE A 58 13.79 13.11 -2.93
CA ILE A 58 13.46 13.48 -1.55
C ILE A 58 14.73 13.51 -0.70
N GLY A 59 15.58 12.49 -0.82
CA GLY A 59 16.84 12.41 -0.09
C GLY A 59 17.82 13.53 -0.45
N ALA A 60 17.97 13.83 -1.75
CA ALA A 60 18.81 14.93 -2.22
C ALA A 60 18.31 16.28 -1.70
N GLY A 61 17.01 16.55 -1.85
CA GLY A 61 16.40 17.80 -1.41
C GLY A 61 16.51 18.00 0.10
N ALA A 62 16.24 16.96 0.89
CA ALA A 62 16.36 17.03 2.35
C ALA A 62 17.80 17.30 2.80
N ALA A 63 18.78 16.64 2.19
CA ALA A 63 20.19 16.82 2.54
C ALA A 63 20.72 18.22 2.16
N VAL A 64 20.37 18.71 0.96
CA VAL A 64 20.73 20.07 0.54
C VAL A 64 20.05 21.12 1.42
N ALA A 65 18.76 20.97 1.72
CA ALA A 65 18.04 21.89 2.60
C ALA A 65 18.65 21.94 4.01
N SER A 66 19.00 20.77 4.56
CA SER A 66 19.65 20.67 5.88
C SER A 66 21.06 21.27 5.86
N GLY A 67 21.82 21.03 4.80
CA GLY A 67 23.15 21.62 4.61
C GLY A 67 23.11 23.13 4.51
N LEU A 68 22.17 23.68 3.72
CA LEU A 68 21.96 25.14 3.60
C LEU A 68 21.49 25.76 4.92
N PHE A 69 20.61 25.08 5.65
CA PHE A 69 20.15 25.54 6.97
C PHE A 69 21.31 25.64 7.96
N LEU A 70 22.15 24.60 8.04
CA LEU A 70 23.33 24.60 8.90
C LEU A 70 24.36 25.66 8.48
N CYS A 71 24.61 25.80 7.17
CA CYS A 71 25.54 26.81 6.66
C CYS A 71 25.10 28.23 7.05
N ARG A 72 23.79 28.53 6.95
CA ARG A 72 23.25 29.83 7.36
C ARG A 72 23.40 30.13 8.85
N LEU A 73 23.52 29.12 9.70
CA LEU A 73 23.73 29.29 11.14
C LEU A 73 25.20 29.54 11.49
N THR A 74 26.14 29.12 10.63
CA THR A 74 27.58 29.17 10.91
C THR A 74 28.31 30.24 10.11
N GLU A 75 27.79 30.62 8.95
CA GLU A 75 28.47 31.45 7.94
C GLU A 75 27.52 32.52 7.34
N THR A 76 28.11 33.53 6.68
CA THR A 76 27.33 34.48 5.87
C THR A 76 26.79 33.82 4.59
N TRP A 77 25.69 34.34 4.07
CA TRP A 77 25.02 33.75 2.91
C TRP A 77 25.88 33.71 1.64
N GLU A 78 26.78 34.69 1.45
CA GLU A 78 27.72 34.71 0.32
C GLU A 78 28.62 33.46 0.30
N ASN A 79 29.18 33.08 1.45
CA ASN A 79 30.00 31.87 1.57
C ASN A 79 29.20 30.58 1.27
N CYS A 80 27.92 30.55 1.65
CA CYS A 80 27.04 29.40 1.41
C CYS A 80 26.60 29.27 -0.06
N ARG A 81 26.61 30.37 -0.82
CA ARG A 81 26.16 30.41 -2.22
C ARG A 81 27.30 30.23 -3.21
N ASP A 82 28.48 30.79 -2.91
CA ASP A 82 29.60 30.85 -3.86
C ASP A 82 30.31 29.49 -4.04
N ASP A 83 30.23 28.58 -3.07
CA ASP A 83 30.73 27.21 -3.20
C ASP A 83 29.60 26.16 -3.26
N VAL A 84 29.23 25.80 -4.48
CA VAL A 84 28.22 24.77 -4.78
C VAL A 84 28.76 23.34 -4.62
N GLY A 85 30.08 23.15 -4.53
CA GLY A 85 30.71 21.83 -4.45
C GLY A 85 30.26 20.99 -3.24
N PRO A 86 30.28 21.55 -2.02
CA PRO A 86 29.76 20.88 -0.83
C PRO A 86 28.27 20.53 -0.91
N MET A 87 27.45 21.39 -1.52
CA MET A 87 26.00 21.17 -1.68
C MET A 87 25.70 20.01 -2.65
N LEU A 88 26.46 19.92 -3.74
CA LEU A 88 26.36 18.77 -4.65
C LEU A 88 26.76 17.46 -3.97
N ARG A 89 27.81 17.46 -3.14
CA ARG A 89 28.26 16.26 -2.42
C ARG A 89 27.24 15.82 -1.38
N ILE A 90 26.72 16.74 -0.56
CA ILE A 90 25.73 16.40 0.46
C ILE A 90 24.40 15.98 -0.18
N GLY A 91 24.01 16.62 -1.29
CA GLY A 91 22.87 16.21 -2.09
C GLY A 91 23.02 14.81 -2.69
N ALA A 92 24.20 14.47 -3.21
CA ALA A 92 24.48 13.13 -3.74
C ALA A 92 24.43 12.05 -2.64
N ILE A 93 24.97 12.33 -1.45
CA ILE A 93 24.87 11.44 -0.28
C ILE A 93 23.40 11.27 0.12
N GLY A 94 22.66 12.37 0.22
CA GLY A 94 21.23 12.37 0.50
C GLY A 94 20.44 11.56 -0.51
N ALA A 95 20.73 11.70 -1.80
CA ALA A 95 20.12 10.92 -2.87
C ALA A 95 20.37 9.42 -2.70
N GLY A 96 21.61 9.03 -2.40
CA GLY A 96 21.98 7.63 -2.15
C GLY A 96 21.23 7.03 -0.97
N ILE A 97 21.14 7.76 0.15
CA ILE A 97 20.36 7.35 1.33
C ILE A 97 18.88 7.21 0.97
N GLY A 98 18.33 8.20 0.26
CA GLY A 98 16.94 8.20 -0.18
C GLY A 98 16.59 7.02 -1.09
N ILE A 99 17.48 6.67 -2.03
CA ILE A 99 17.36 5.45 -2.85
C ILE A 99 17.36 4.20 -1.98
N GLY A 100 18.27 4.13 -1.00
CA GLY A 100 18.37 2.99 -0.09
C GLY A 100 17.08 2.76 0.70
N LEU A 101 16.50 3.84 1.25
CA LEU A 101 15.23 3.78 1.98
C LEU A 101 14.06 3.38 1.07
N ASP A 102 13.96 3.97 -0.11
CA ASP A 102 12.89 3.68 -1.08
C ASP A 102 12.99 2.23 -1.61
N ALA A 103 14.20 1.71 -1.79
CA ALA A 103 14.42 0.31 -2.16
C ALA A 103 14.01 -0.69 -1.06
N LEU A 104 14.08 -0.27 0.21
CA LEU A 104 13.65 -1.07 1.36
C LEU A 104 12.13 -1.05 1.54
N ILE A 105 11.49 0.09 1.26
CA ILE A 105 10.03 0.24 1.37
C ILE A 105 9.36 -0.36 0.14
N ARG A 106 8.86 -1.59 0.30
CA ARG A 106 8.16 -2.31 -0.77
C ARG A 106 6.65 -2.05 -0.67
N GLY A 107 6.13 -1.22 -1.58
CA GLY A 107 4.70 -0.97 -1.71
C GLY A 107 3.89 -2.22 -2.09
N ARG A 108 2.62 -2.22 -1.64
CA ARG A 108 1.59 -3.15 -2.12
C ARG A 108 0.47 -2.31 -2.73
N LYS A 109 0.11 -2.57 -3.99
CA LYS A 109 -1.01 -1.89 -4.65
C LYS A 109 -2.19 -2.84 -4.79
N THR A 110 -3.37 -2.38 -4.38
CA THR A 110 -4.63 -3.08 -4.63
C THR A 110 -4.92 -3.03 -6.13
N ILE A 111 -5.00 -4.21 -6.75
CA ILE A 111 -5.37 -4.37 -8.17
C ILE A 111 -6.85 -4.72 -8.29
N TYR A 112 -7.38 -5.43 -7.29
CA TYR A 112 -8.77 -5.83 -7.24
C TYR A 112 -9.29 -5.71 -5.82
N GLU A 113 -10.51 -5.22 -5.70
CA GLU A 113 -11.29 -5.21 -4.46
C GLU A 113 -12.74 -5.45 -4.88
N ALA A 114 -13.36 -6.50 -4.34
CA ALA A 114 -14.74 -6.77 -4.64
C ALA A 114 -15.63 -5.70 -3.99
N ALA A 115 -16.79 -5.44 -4.58
CA ALA A 115 -17.78 -4.58 -3.96
C ALA A 115 -18.13 -5.14 -2.57
N PRO A 116 -18.27 -4.29 -1.54
CA PRO A 116 -18.76 -4.73 -0.24
C PRO A 116 -20.08 -5.47 -0.45
N GLY A 117 -20.17 -6.72 0.01
CA GLY A 117 -21.44 -7.42 0.07
C GLY A 117 -22.39 -6.59 0.92
N THR A 118 -23.46 -6.07 0.33
CA THR A 118 -24.42 -5.23 1.07
C THR A 118 -25.27 -6.13 1.95
N ALA A 119 -24.77 -6.46 3.14
CA ALA A 119 -25.58 -7.07 4.17
C ALA A 119 -26.69 -6.05 4.53
N GLN A 120 -27.94 -6.34 4.13
CA GLN A 120 -29.07 -5.52 4.51
C GLN A 120 -29.60 -6.01 5.85
N LEU A 121 -29.46 -5.16 6.88
CA LEU A 121 -30.11 -5.34 8.16
C LEU A 121 -31.44 -4.58 8.14
N ARG A 122 -32.56 -5.29 8.22
CA ARG A 122 -33.87 -4.67 8.41
C ARG A 122 -34.36 -4.95 9.81
N ALA A 123 -34.65 -3.89 10.55
CA ALA A 123 -35.33 -3.96 11.83
C ALA A 123 -36.73 -3.35 11.65
N ALA A 124 -37.77 -4.13 11.95
CA ALA A 124 -39.15 -3.66 11.94
C ALA A 124 -39.75 -3.84 13.34
N PRO A 125 -40.34 -2.79 13.93
CA PRO A 125 -41.02 -2.92 15.21
C PRO A 125 -42.29 -3.78 15.05
N LEU A 126 -42.52 -4.66 16.02
CA LEU A 126 -43.78 -5.38 16.19
C LEU A 126 -44.48 -4.76 17.40
N ILE A 127 -45.50 -3.95 17.15
CA ILE A 127 -46.32 -3.31 18.19
C ILE A 127 -47.73 -3.88 18.08
N GLY A 128 -48.10 -4.74 19.03
CA GLY A 128 -49.45 -5.26 19.22
C GLY A 128 -49.98 -4.90 20.61
N ARG A 129 -51.29 -5.13 20.84
CA ARG A 129 -51.92 -4.86 22.14
C ARG A 129 -51.33 -5.71 23.28
N ASP A 130 -50.90 -6.94 22.96
CA ASP A 130 -50.39 -7.92 23.94
C ASP A 130 -48.91 -8.27 23.74
N ALA A 131 -48.22 -7.66 22.77
CA ALA A 131 -46.81 -7.97 22.49
C ALA A 131 -46.04 -6.77 21.95
N ARG A 132 -44.81 -6.60 22.43
CA ARG A 132 -43.81 -5.65 21.92
C ARG A 132 -42.57 -6.44 21.53
N GLY A 133 -42.09 -6.22 20.32
CA GLY A 133 -40.88 -6.88 19.84
C GLY A 133 -40.25 -6.13 18.67
N VAL A 134 -39.11 -6.63 18.23
CA VAL A 134 -38.44 -6.16 17.01
C VAL A 134 -38.14 -7.38 16.17
N ARG A 135 -38.60 -7.36 14.92
CA ARG A 135 -38.20 -8.35 13.93
C ARG A 135 -36.92 -7.85 13.29
N VAL A 136 -35.85 -8.63 13.43
CA VAL A 136 -34.59 -8.39 12.74
C VAL A 136 -34.46 -9.42 11.62
N SER A 137 -34.24 -8.96 10.39
CA SER A 137 -33.90 -9.82 9.27
C SER A 137 -32.58 -9.37 8.65
N LEU A 138 -31.69 -10.34 8.41
CA LEU A 138 -30.41 -10.14 7.75
C LEU A 138 -30.46 -10.83 6.38
N SER A 139 -30.13 -10.11 5.32
CA SER A 139 -29.96 -10.67 3.98
C SER A 139 -28.57 -10.36 3.44
N PHE A 140 -27.95 -11.35 2.79
CA PHE A 140 -26.62 -11.31 2.20
C PHE A 140 -26.70 -11.27 0.68
#